data_AF-A0A815BY97-F1
#
_entry.id   AF-A0A815BY97-F1
#
_cell.length_a   1.000
_cell.length_b   1.000
_cell.length_c   1.000
_cell.angle_alpha   90.00
_cell.angle_beta   90.00
_cell.angle_gamma   90.00
#
_symmetry.space_group_name_H-M   'P 1'
#
loop_
_entity.id
_entity.type
_entity.pdbx_description
1 polymer ?
#
loop_
_entity_poly.entity_id
_entity_poly.type
_entity_poly.pdbx_seq_one_letter_code
_entity_poly.pdbx_strand_id
1 'polypeptide(L)'
;MDISKILSNHTDIVTALGTHSKSSTQEQHRRGSSKSSNNDRDTPPYGQSSKVSNVAAARNQHKLSAQPKPSQEADNHRSRHSIHQTNRSSFIWSPENEPSQSEEEDDILDFYNPSAGNSNITNATSYDQYGNPNERVYDLGKDGAYTNFSILIAQLYCDSQFTKEKMQVPIDALKVKGFQVTHVMNERQCIEELQSNRHHIAWIISTSNIEVTNFNSVLNTFQGKGGAIFLFADNVPYICHANEYLKAKFGITLTGDYVGSKTLTFKENGQNQAGFFGQHYIFTGIKNLFEGNNLPSCISNGNPSE
;
A
#
# COMPACT_ATOMS: atom_id res chain seq x y z
N MET A 1 -22.04 -11.47 -2.07
CA MET A 1 -21.29 -10.87 -0.95
C MET A 1 -20.75 -9.52 -1.40
N ASP A 2 -21.29 -8.44 -0.85
CA ASP A 2 -20.89 -7.08 -1.20
C ASP A 2 -19.67 -6.66 -0.36
N ILE A 3 -18.46 -6.81 -0.92
CA ILE A 3 -17.19 -6.47 -0.25
C ILE A 3 -17.17 -5.02 0.22
N SER A 4 -17.97 -4.13 -0.41
CA SER A 4 -18.05 -2.72 -0.02
C SER A 4 -18.65 -2.53 1.39
N LYS A 5 -19.54 -3.43 1.84
CA LYS A 5 -20.11 -3.38 3.20
C LYS A 5 -19.15 -3.88 4.29
N ILE A 6 -18.29 -4.84 3.95
CA ILE A 6 -17.23 -5.31 4.86
C ILE A 6 -16.18 -4.21 5.04
N LEU A 7 -15.84 -3.48 3.97
CA LEU A 7 -14.89 -2.38 4.02
C LEU A 7 -15.49 -1.06 4.55
N SER A 8 -16.81 -0.83 4.41
CA SER A 8 -17.44 0.40 4.88
C SER A 8 -17.37 0.56 6.40
N ASN A 9 -17.43 -0.54 7.16
CA ASN A 9 -17.25 -0.56 8.61
C ASN A 9 -15.79 -0.29 9.06
N HIS A 10 -14.85 -0.13 8.12
CA HIS A 10 -13.44 0.16 8.37
C HIS A 10 -12.97 1.52 7.81
N THR A 11 -13.88 2.33 7.26
CA THR A 11 -13.58 3.64 6.65
C THR A 11 -13.21 4.72 7.68
N ASP A 12 -13.41 4.48 8.98
CA ASP A 12 -13.18 5.46 10.04
C ASP A 12 -11.69 5.81 10.28
N ILE A 13 -10.76 5.09 9.67
CA ILE A 13 -9.31 5.30 9.86
C ILE A 13 -8.80 6.55 9.13
N VAL A 14 -9.41 6.97 8.02
CA VAL A 14 -8.96 8.16 7.27
C VAL A 14 -9.21 9.45 8.07
N THR A 15 -10.20 9.44 8.98
CA THR A 15 -10.57 10.62 9.76
C THR A 15 -9.64 10.88 10.96
N ALA A 16 -8.96 9.85 11.49
CA ALA A 16 -8.18 9.96 12.71
C ALA A 16 -6.80 10.63 12.54
N LEU A 17 -6.30 10.79 11.31
CA LEU A 17 -5.00 11.40 11.01
C LEU A 17 -5.06 12.92 10.78
N GLY A 18 -6.23 13.57 10.98
CA GLY A 18 -6.48 14.95 10.59
C GLY A 18 -6.37 16.04 11.67
N THR A 19 -6.18 15.72 12.96
CA THR A 19 -6.33 16.74 14.03
C THR A 19 -5.12 16.90 14.93
N HIS A 20 -3.99 17.37 14.40
CA HIS A 20 -2.99 18.05 15.23
C HIS A 20 -2.46 19.32 14.55
N SER A 21 -3.11 20.45 14.83
CA SER A 21 -2.61 21.79 14.57
C SER A 21 -2.83 22.66 15.80
N LYS A 22 -1.71 23.06 16.41
CA LYS A 22 -1.45 24.25 17.27
C LYS A 22 -1.95 24.29 18.72
N SER A 23 -0.98 24.21 19.64
CA SER A 23 -0.68 25.15 20.77
C SER A 23 0.52 24.57 21.54
N SER A 24 1.52 25.25 22.11
CA SER A 24 1.90 26.65 22.38
C SER A 24 3.31 26.57 23.02
N THR A 25 4.30 27.33 22.54
CA THR A 25 4.87 28.54 23.16
C THR A 25 5.79 28.33 24.40
N GLN A 26 7.04 28.80 24.24
CA GLN A 26 8.00 29.35 25.20
C GLN A 26 8.30 28.63 26.52
N GLU A 27 9.59 28.31 26.74
CA GLU A 27 10.23 28.63 28.01
C GLU A 27 11.71 29.01 27.86
N GLN A 28 12.11 29.96 28.71
CA GLN A 28 13.33 30.76 28.68
C GLN A 28 14.55 30.08 29.30
N HIS A 29 15.71 30.65 28.96
CA HIS A 29 16.99 30.68 29.67
C HIS A 29 17.11 29.94 31.02
N ARG A 30 18.11 29.05 31.09
CA ARG A 30 18.99 28.96 32.27
C ARG A 30 20.44 28.71 31.89
N ARG A 31 21.29 29.60 32.41
CA ARG A 31 22.75 29.50 32.45
C ARG A 31 23.17 28.31 33.30
N GLY A 32 24.24 27.62 32.89
CA GLY A 32 24.92 26.62 33.69
C GLY A 32 26.28 26.27 33.10
N SER A 33 27.32 26.98 33.56
CA SER A 33 28.73 26.70 33.28
C SER A 33 29.15 25.32 33.78
N SER A 34 29.90 24.55 32.99
CA SER A 34 30.92 23.63 33.54
C SER A 34 31.98 23.21 32.52
N LYS A 35 33.21 23.64 32.86
CA LYS A 35 34.49 22.93 32.83
C LYS A 35 34.89 22.10 31.59
N SER A 36 35.81 22.73 30.86
CA SER A 36 37.02 22.15 30.24
C SER A 36 37.58 20.92 30.97
N SER A 37 37.84 19.86 30.20
CA SER A 37 39.00 18.99 30.38
C SER A 37 39.44 18.44 29.03
N ASN A 38 40.67 18.76 28.66
CA ASN A 38 41.43 18.19 27.55
C ASN A 38 41.51 16.67 27.65
N ASN A 39 41.53 15.99 26.51
CA ASN A 39 42.43 14.86 26.29
C ASN A 39 42.72 14.71 24.79
N ASP A 40 43.97 15.00 24.47
CA ASP A 40 44.67 14.59 23.27
C ASP A 40 44.62 13.07 23.08
N ARG A 41 44.49 12.62 21.82
CA ARG A 41 45.20 11.46 21.26
C ARG A 41 44.93 11.33 19.76
N ASP A 42 45.97 11.68 19.01
CA ASP A 42 46.58 10.94 17.90
C ASP A 42 45.70 10.30 16.82
N THR A 43 45.84 10.87 15.62
CA THR A 43 45.47 10.34 14.31
C THR A 43 46.32 9.11 13.91
N PRO A 44 45.91 8.34 12.89
CA PRO A 44 46.57 8.54 11.59
C PRO A 44 45.62 8.57 10.37
N PRO A 45 46.09 9.10 9.24
CA PRO A 45 45.27 9.49 8.09
C PRO A 45 45.10 8.34 7.09
N TYR A 46 43.91 8.23 6.47
CA TYR A 46 43.74 7.44 5.25
C TYR A 46 43.82 8.34 4.03
N GLY A 47 44.78 8.02 3.17
CA GLY A 47 45.25 8.84 2.07
C GLY A 47 44.32 8.89 0.86
N GLN A 48 44.42 10.01 0.16
CA GLN A 48 44.06 10.15 -1.24
C GLN A 48 45.16 9.52 -2.12
N SER A 49 44.78 8.84 -3.21
CA SER A 49 45.65 8.74 -4.39
C SER A 49 44.89 8.35 -5.66
N SER A 50 45.11 9.19 -6.69
CA SER A 50 45.14 8.96 -8.16
C SER A 50 43.91 8.33 -8.86
N LYS A 51 43.18 9.07 -9.72
CA LYS A 51 43.48 9.41 -11.14
C LYS A 51 43.99 8.23 -11.97
N VAL A 52 43.31 7.89 -13.08
CA VAL A 52 43.86 7.73 -14.44
C VAL A 52 42.75 7.44 -15.50
N SER A 53 42.69 8.35 -16.48
CA SER A 53 42.37 8.27 -17.94
C SER A 53 41.06 7.68 -18.52
N ASN A 54 40.27 8.57 -19.15
CA ASN A 54 39.99 8.72 -20.59
C ASN A 54 40.10 7.52 -21.55
N VAL A 55 39.01 7.25 -22.30
CA VAL A 55 38.94 6.95 -23.76
C VAL A 55 37.54 7.40 -24.26
N ALA A 56 37.41 8.51 -25.00
CA ALA A 56 37.18 8.61 -26.47
C ALA A 56 36.03 7.72 -27.02
N ALA A 57 34.90 8.24 -27.52
CA ALA A 57 34.63 8.99 -28.77
C ALA A 57 34.03 8.11 -29.89
N ALA A 58 32.82 8.48 -30.36
CA ALA A 58 32.21 8.30 -31.71
C ALA A 58 30.67 8.28 -31.49
N ARG A 59 29.82 9.26 -31.86
CA ARG A 59 29.63 10.00 -33.13
C ARG A 59 29.54 9.09 -34.35
N ASN A 60 28.30 8.75 -34.73
CA ASN A 60 27.93 8.74 -36.15
C ASN A 60 26.45 9.05 -36.35
N GLN A 61 26.24 10.04 -37.23
CA GLN A 61 24.98 10.49 -37.81
C GLN A 61 24.78 9.80 -39.15
N HIS A 62 23.56 9.38 -39.48
CA HIS A 62 22.96 9.27 -40.81
C HIS A 62 21.45 9.14 -40.53
N LYS A 63 20.53 10.08 -40.81
CA LYS A 63 20.16 10.89 -41.99
C LYS A 63 19.52 10.07 -43.14
N LEU A 64 18.28 10.48 -43.47
CA LEU A 64 17.46 10.27 -44.70
C LEU A 64 16.56 9.02 -44.71
N SER A 65 15.24 9.18 -44.54
CA SER A 65 14.18 9.37 -45.58
C SER A 65 13.49 8.03 -45.85
N ALA A 66 12.17 7.86 -45.87
CA ALA A 66 11.16 8.68 -46.52
C ALA A 66 9.75 8.42 -45.94
N GLN A 67 8.89 9.43 -46.03
CA GLN A 67 7.43 9.29 -46.00
C GLN A 67 6.93 8.69 -47.34
N PRO A 68 5.75 8.06 -47.32
CA PRO A 68 4.71 8.47 -48.24
C PRO A 68 3.43 8.94 -47.54
N LYS A 69 2.79 9.88 -48.23
CA LYS A 69 1.49 10.52 -47.98
C LYS A 69 0.30 9.57 -48.30
N PRO A 70 -0.93 9.98 -47.97
CA PRO A 70 -2.07 9.09 -47.71
C PRO A 70 -2.88 8.76 -48.96
N SER A 71 -3.44 7.55 -49.00
CA SER A 71 -4.56 7.21 -49.86
C SER A 71 -5.86 7.34 -49.08
N GLN A 72 -6.65 8.34 -49.48
CA GLN A 72 -8.08 8.40 -49.25
C GLN A 72 -8.74 7.29 -50.08
N GLU A 73 -9.56 6.46 -49.45
CA GLU A 73 -10.70 5.88 -50.15
C GLU A 73 -11.84 5.74 -49.15
N ALA A 74 -12.91 6.45 -49.47
CA ALA A 74 -14.18 6.42 -48.78
C ALA A 74 -14.87 5.10 -49.12
N ASP A 75 -15.43 4.42 -48.13
CA ASP A 75 -16.61 3.61 -48.41
C ASP A 75 -17.64 3.67 -47.29
N ASN A 76 -18.81 4.12 -47.73
CA ASN A 76 -20.07 4.16 -47.03
C ASN A 76 -20.54 2.73 -46.72
N HIS A 77 -20.66 2.36 -45.45
CA HIS A 77 -21.66 1.38 -45.06
C HIS A 77 -22.41 1.79 -43.79
N ARG A 78 -23.49 2.52 -44.05
CA ARG A 78 -24.64 2.74 -43.19
C ARG A 78 -25.29 1.39 -42.88
N SER A 79 -24.92 0.75 -41.77
CA SER A 79 -25.65 -0.41 -41.24
C SER A 79 -26.53 -0.01 -40.07
N ARG A 80 -27.73 -0.54 -40.11
CA ARG A 80 -28.93 -0.11 -39.41
C ARG A 80 -28.82 -0.33 -37.90
N HIS A 81 -29.29 0.65 -37.13
CA HIS A 81 -29.72 0.46 -35.76
C HIS A 81 -30.75 -0.68 -35.69
N SER A 82 -30.37 -1.79 -35.07
CA SER A 82 -31.31 -2.73 -34.46
C SER A 82 -31.22 -2.50 -32.96
N ILE A 83 -32.17 -1.71 -32.45
CA ILE A 83 -32.42 -1.57 -31.01
C ILE A 83 -33.03 -2.91 -30.58
N HIS A 84 -32.20 -3.83 -30.08
CA HIS A 84 -32.69 -4.91 -29.25
C HIS A 84 -33.14 -4.29 -27.92
N GLN A 85 -34.45 -4.08 -27.79
CA GLN A 85 -35.11 -4.01 -26.50
C GLN A 85 -34.84 -5.34 -25.78
N THR A 86 -33.79 -5.38 -24.98
CA THR A 86 -33.62 -6.44 -24.00
C THR A 86 -34.76 -6.26 -23.00
N ASN A 87 -35.61 -7.28 -22.97
CA ASN A 87 -36.65 -7.46 -21.97
C ASN A 87 -35.97 -7.39 -20.59
N ARG A 88 -35.98 -6.21 -19.97
CA ARG A 88 -35.64 -6.07 -18.55
C ARG A 88 -36.74 -6.81 -17.80
N SER A 89 -36.48 -8.09 -17.49
CA SER A 89 -37.19 -8.74 -16.40
C SER A 89 -36.97 -7.85 -15.19
N SER A 90 -38.01 -7.13 -14.78
CA SER A 90 -38.04 -6.43 -13.51
C SER A 90 -37.78 -7.48 -12.45
N PHE A 91 -36.53 -7.56 -11.98
CA PHE A 91 -36.19 -8.29 -10.78
C PHE A 91 -36.90 -7.52 -9.66
N ILE A 92 -38.11 -7.97 -9.32
CA ILE A 92 -38.84 -7.47 -8.18
C ILE A 92 -38.04 -7.96 -6.98
N TRP A 93 -37.21 -7.07 -6.45
CA TRP A 93 -36.53 -7.29 -5.19
C TRP A 93 -37.61 -7.38 -4.11
N SER A 94 -37.85 -8.59 -3.61
CA SER A 94 -38.72 -8.84 -2.48
C SER A 94 -37.86 -8.84 -1.21
N PRO A 95 -38.18 -8.01 -0.20
CA PRO A 95 -37.43 -7.96 1.07
C PRO A 95 -37.46 -9.28 1.85
N GLU A 96 -38.31 -10.23 1.47
CA GLU A 96 -38.38 -11.58 2.05
C GLU A 96 -37.24 -12.52 1.60
N ASN A 97 -36.42 -12.11 0.63
CA ASN A 97 -35.23 -12.85 0.17
C ASN A 97 -33.91 -12.24 0.66
N GLU A 98 -33.93 -11.22 1.52
CA GLU A 98 -32.70 -10.82 2.22
C GLU A 98 -32.37 -11.89 3.27
N PRO A 99 -31.15 -12.48 3.23
CA PRO A 99 -30.71 -13.35 4.31
C PRO A 99 -30.82 -12.60 5.62
N SER A 100 -31.26 -13.31 6.66
CA SER A 100 -31.36 -12.71 7.99
C SER A 100 -29.98 -12.22 8.42
N GLN A 101 -29.88 -11.07 9.09
CA GLN A 101 -28.60 -10.49 9.53
C GLN A 101 -27.74 -11.49 10.32
N SER A 102 -28.37 -12.46 11.00
CA SER A 102 -27.70 -13.54 11.71
C SER A 102 -26.96 -14.53 10.80
N GLU A 103 -27.45 -14.80 9.58
CA GLU A 103 -26.80 -15.75 8.66
C GLU A 103 -25.58 -15.11 7.98
N GLU A 104 -25.61 -13.81 7.70
CA GLU A 104 -24.43 -13.10 7.15
C GLU A 104 -23.29 -12.94 8.18
N GLU A 105 -23.63 -12.81 9.47
CA GLU A 105 -22.63 -12.72 10.54
C GLU A 105 -21.87 -14.04 10.75
N ASP A 106 -22.57 -15.18 10.67
CA ASP A 106 -21.97 -16.51 10.80
C ASP A 106 -20.98 -16.80 9.67
N ASP A 107 -21.29 -16.40 8.43
CA ASP A 107 -20.42 -16.58 7.25
C ASP A 107 -19.09 -15.80 7.36
N ILE A 108 -19.08 -14.66 8.07
CA ILE A 108 -17.86 -13.86 8.24
C ILE A 108 -16.90 -14.51 9.24
N LEU A 109 -17.42 -15.19 10.27
CA LEU A 109 -16.61 -15.88 11.28
C LEU A 109 -15.82 -17.06 10.69
N ASP A 110 -16.24 -17.59 9.55
CA ASP A 110 -15.52 -18.64 8.84
C ASP A 110 -14.17 -18.18 8.26
N PHE A 111 -13.98 -16.88 8.06
CA PHE A 111 -12.72 -16.33 7.56
C PHE A 111 -11.66 -16.13 8.64
N TYR A 112 -12.08 -15.92 9.89
CA TYR A 112 -11.21 -15.41 10.95
C TYR A 112 -10.89 -16.47 12.01
N ASN A 113 -9.68 -16.39 12.56
CA ASN A 113 -9.33 -17.19 13.73
C ASN A 113 -10.06 -16.67 14.98
N PRO A 114 -10.23 -17.50 16.03
CA PRO A 114 -10.83 -17.06 17.30
C PRO A 114 -10.10 -15.88 17.98
N SER A 115 -8.83 -15.66 17.63
CA SER A 115 -8.04 -14.54 18.16
C SER A 115 -8.18 -13.24 17.35
N ALA A 116 -8.98 -13.22 16.29
CA ALA A 116 -9.19 -12.04 15.45
C ALA A 116 -9.59 -10.81 16.27
N GLY A 117 -8.90 -9.70 16.02
CA GLY A 117 -9.08 -8.46 16.76
C GLY A 117 -8.43 -8.46 18.14
N ASN A 118 -7.58 -9.44 18.49
CA ASN A 118 -6.83 -9.45 19.74
C ASN A 118 -5.31 -9.39 19.49
N SER A 119 -4.68 -8.36 20.02
CA SER A 119 -3.22 -8.14 19.94
C SER A 119 -2.49 -8.56 21.23
N ASN A 120 -3.22 -8.73 22.34
CA ASN A 120 -2.68 -9.08 23.65
C ASN A 120 -2.85 -10.57 23.97
N ILE A 121 -2.22 -11.41 23.15
CA ILE A 121 -2.26 -12.87 23.30
C ILE A 121 -1.18 -13.27 24.29
N THR A 122 -1.58 -13.73 25.48
CA THR A 122 -0.67 -14.09 26.59
C THR A 122 -0.54 -15.61 26.79
N ASN A 123 -1.44 -16.38 26.18
CA ASN A 123 -1.52 -17.83 26.28
C ASN A 123 -0.88 -18.57 25.09
N ALA A 124 -0.10 -17.87 24.25
CA ALA A 124 0.65 -18.50 23.17
C ALA A 124 1.71 -19.46 23.71
N THR A 125 1.96 -20.56 22.99
CA THR A 125 2.94 -21.58 23.41
C THR A 125 4.36 -21.10 23.15
N SER A 126 4.55 -20.25 22.14
CA SER A 126 5.84 -19.64 21.81
C SER A 126 5.68 -18.24 21.22
N TYR A 127 6.75 -17.45 21.29
CA TYR A 127 6.82 -16.09 20.75
C TYR A 127 8.08 -15.94 19.90
N ASP A 128 8.02 -15.05 18.90
CA ASP A 128 9.19 -14.67 18.10
C ASP A 128 10.17 -13.83 18.94
N GLN A 129 11.32 -13.49 18.34
CA GLN A 129 12.32 -12.63 18.98
C GLN A 129 11.82 -11.21 19.28
N TYR A 130 10.66 -10.82 18.74
CA TYR A 130 10.01 -9.53 18.94
C TYR A 130 8.84 -9.62 19.94
N GLY A 131 8.53 -10.80 20.49
CA GLY A 131 7.45 -11.01 21.44
C GLY A 131 6.05 -11.12 20.83
N ASN A 132 5.94 -11.41 19.52
CA ASN A 132 4.69 -11.75 18.86
C ASN A 132 4.48 -13.28 18.91
N PRO A 133 3.25 -13.79 19.09
CA PRO A 133 2.96 -15.22 18.97
C PRO A 133 3.43 -15.81 17.63
N ASN A 134 4.02 -17.01 17.65
CA ASN A 134 4.55 -17.65 16.42
C ASN A 134 3.50 -18.49 15.67
N GLU A 135 2.45 -18.93 16.33
CA GLU A 135 1.51 -19.90 15.78
C GLU A 135 0.44 -19.22 14.91
N ARG A 136 0.17 -19.78 13.73
CA ARG A 136 -0.81 -19.26 12.74
C ARG A 136 -2.25 -19.16 13.24
N VAL A 137 -2.60 -19.85 14.32
CA VAL A 137 -3.92 -19.73 14.99
C VAL A 137 -4.13 -18.34 15.61
N TYR A 138 -3.06 -17.58 15.78
CA TYR A 138 -3.05 -16.22 16.28
C TYR A 138 -3.01 -15.17 15.17
N ASP A 139 -3.00 -15.57 13.90
CA ASP A 139 -3.17 -14.65 12.77
C ASP A 139 -4.61 -14.15 12.71
N LEU A 140 -4.87 -13.07 11.97
CA LEU A 140 -6.23 -12.60 11.69
C LEU A 140 -7.09 -13.68 11.00
N GLY A 141 -6.61 -14.19 9.87
CA GLY A 141 -7.36 -15.11 9.01
C GLY A 141 -6.99 -16.58 9.21
N LYS A 142 -7.98 -17.46 9.07
CA LYS A 142 -7.78 -18.92 9.01
C LYS A 142 -7.00 -19.32 7.76
N ASP A 143 -6.23 -20.41 7.87
CA ASP A 143 -5.58 -21.01 6.72
C ASP A 143 -6.62 -21.58 5.75
N GLY A 144 -6.43 -21.38 4.45
CA GLY A 144 -7.35 -21.81 3.40
C GLY A 144 -8.70 -21.08 3.33
N ALA A 145 -8.97 -20.10 4.18
CA ALA A 145 -10.27 -19.42 4.19
C ALA A 145 -10.54 -18.57 2.94
N TYR A 146 -9.50 -18.14 2.22
CA TYR A 146 -9.63 -17.14 1.16
C TYR A 146 -9.49 -17.69 -0.27
N THR A 147 -9.86 -18.96 -0.51
CA THR A 147 -9.70 -19.64 -1.82
C THR A 147 -10.39 -18.96 -3.00
N ASN A 148 -11.47 -18.24 -2.73
CA ASN A 148 -12.24 -17.53 -3.74
C ASN A 148 -11.74 -16.11 -4.01
N PHE A 149 -10.72 -15.67 -3.28
CA PHE A 149 -10.15 -14.33 -3.41
C PHE A 149 -8.80 -14.37 -4.12
N SER A 150 -8.54 -13.30 -4.87
CA SER A 150 -7.34 -13.14 -5.67
C SER A 150 -6.71 -11.78 -5.39
N ILE A 151 -5.38 -11.79 -5.27
CA ILE A 151 -4.54 -10.64 -4.96
C ILE A 151 -3.57 -10.40 -6.11
N LEU A 152 -3.59 -9.20 -6.65
CA LEU A 152 -2.52 -8.66 -7.47
C LEU A 152 -1.50 -7.98 -6.57
N ILE A 153 -0.23 -8.39 -6.64
CA ILE A 153 0.89 -7.67 -6.04
C ILE A 153 1.71 -7.06 -7.16
N ALA A 154 1.81 -5.74 -7.17
CA ALA A 154 2.64 -4.98 -8.09
C ALA A 154 3.86 -4.42 -7.37
N GLN A 155 5.00 -5.12 -7.47
CA GLN A 155 6.29 -4.69 -6.95
C GLN A 155 6.99 -3.80 -7.99
N LEU A 156 6.76 -2.48 -7.95
CA LEU A 156 7.19 -1.58 -9.03
C LEU A 156 8.65 -1.09 -8.90
N TYR A 157 9.35 -1.47 -7.84
CA TYR A 157 10.80 -1.31 -7.70
C TYR A 157 11.43 -2.55 -7.09
N CYS A 158 12.72 -2.69 -7.34
CA CYS A 158 13.56 -3.75 -6.80
C CYS A 158 14.92 -3.15 -6.47
N ASP A 159 15.46 -3.50 -5.31
CA ASP A 159 16.83 -3.13 -4.93
C ASP A 159 17.52 -4.29 -4.19
N SER A 160 18.73 -4.05 -3.67
CA SER A 160 19.51 -5.06 -2.95
C SER A 160 18.84 -5.63 -1.69
N GLN A 161 17.95 -4.85 -1.06
CA GLN A 161 17.25 -5.22 0.16
C GLN A 161 15.81 -5.66 -0.10
N PHE A 162 15.24 -5.31 -1.24
CA PHE A 162 13.87 -5.61 -1.64
C PHE A 162 13.84 -6.27 -3.02
N THR A 163 14.13 -7.57 -3.05
CA THR A 163 14.17 -8.37 -4.27
C THR A 163 12.88 -9.14 -4.51
N LYS A 164 12.71 -9.64 -5.74
CA LYS A 164 11.61 -10.55 -6.10
C LYS A 164 11.60 -11.81 -5.21
N GLU A 165 12.78 -12.33 -4.86
CA GLU A 165 12.91 -13.52 -4.02
C GLU A 165 12.47 -13.23 -2.59
N LYS A 166 12.78 -12.04 -2.05
CA LYS A 166 12.29 -11.63 -0.73
C LYS A 166 10.78 -11.43 -0.71
N MET A 167 10.19 -10.96 -1.81
CA MET A 167 8.74 -10.86 -1.97
C MET A 167 8.05 -12.23 -2.00
N GLN A 168 8.78 -13.32 -2.22
CA GLN A 168 8.19 -14.67 -2.18
C GLN A 168 7.66 -15.04 -0.78
N VAL A 169 8.29 -14.52 0.29
CA VAL A 169 7.88 -14.81 1.68
C VAL A 169 6.43 -14.36 1.96
N PRO A 170 6.03 -13.09 1.75
CA PRO A 170 4.63 -12.70 1.93
C PRO A 170 3.70 -13.35 0.91
N ILE A 171 4.14 -13.62 -0.32
CA ILE A 171 3.33 -14.35 -1.32
C ILE A 171 2.96 -15.75 -0.81
N ASP A 172 3.92 -16.48 -0.26
CA ASP A 172 3.69 -17.84 0.25
C ASP A 172 2.79 -17.81 1.49
N ALA A 173 2.96 -16.82 2.37
CA ALA A 173 2.06 -16.62 3.51
C ALA A 173 0.61 -16.36 3.06
N LEU A 174 0.40 -15.54 2.04
CA LEU A 174 -0.94 -15.30 1.47
C LEU A 174 -1.55 -16.56 0.83
N LYS A 175 -0.75 -17.36 0.13
CA LYS A 175 -1.20 -18.63 -0.45
C LYS A 175 -1.62 -19.65 0.62
N VAL A 176 -0.93 -19.69 1.76
CA VAL A 176 -1.33 -20.52 2.91
C VAL A 176 -2.72 -20.11 3.42
N LYS A 177 -3.05 -18.81 3.40
CA LYS A 177 -4.40 -18.32 3.70
C LYS A 177 -5.43 -18.66 2.62
N GLY A 178 -5.00 -19.15 1.46
CA GLY A 178 -5.86 -19.58 0.36
C GLY A 178 -5.94 -18.58 -0.80
N PHE A 179 -5.32 -17.41 -0.70
CA PHE A 179 -5.39 -16.43 -1.78
C PHE A 179 -4.74 -16.92 -3.07
N GLN A 180 -5.37 -16.60 -4.19
CA GLN A 180 -4.76 -16.71 -5.51
C GLN A 180 -3.90 -15.47 -5.78
N VAL A 181 -2.57 -15.61 -5.77
CA VAL A 181 -1.66 -14.46 -5.86
C VAL A 181 -1.01 -14.33 -7.23
N THR A 182 -1.16 -13.18 -7.87
CA THR A 182 -0.42 -12.77 -9.08
C THR A 182 0.60 -11.71 -8.73
N HIS A 183 1.85 -11.91 -9.10
CA HIS A 183 2.95 -10.99 -8.82
C HIS A 183 3.54 -10.43 -10.10
N VAL A 184 3.52 -9.10 -10.26
CA VAL A 184 4.06 -8.37 -11.40
C VAL A 184 5.12 -7.35 -10.95
N MET A 185 6.07 -7.05 -11.83
CA MET A 185 7.27 -6.26 -11.50
C MET A 185 7.37 -4.94 -12.29
N ASN A 186 6.35 -4.57 -13.05
CA ASN A 186 6.32 -3.31 -13.80
C ASN A 186 4.91 -2.78 -13.94
N GLU A 187 4.82 -1.48 -14.21
CA GLU A 187 3.56 -0.75 -14.23
C GLU A 187 2.64 -1.19 -15.37
N ARG A 188 3.18 -1.49 -16.56
CA ARG A 188 2.38 -1.95 -17.70
C ARG A 188 1.62 -3.24 -17.37
N GLN A 189 2.30 -4.24 -16.83
CA GLN A 189 1.66 -5.49 -16.41
C GLN A 189 0.66 -5.27 -15.27
N CYS A 190 0.95 -4.38 -14.33
CA CYS A 190 -0.01 -3.99 -13.28
C CYS A 190 -1.31 -3.45 -13.90
N ILE A 191 -1.21 -2.54 -14.87
CA ILE A 191 -2.38 -1.98 -15.56
C ILE A 191 -3.17 -3.06 -16.31
N GLU A 192 -2.50 -3.95 -17.04
CA GLU A 192 -3.14 -5.06 -17.74
C GLU A 192 -3.89 -5.99 -16.77
N GLU A 193 -3.26 -6.34 -15.64
CA GLU A 193 -3.87 -7.20 -14.61
C GLU A 193 -5.07 -6.52 -13.94
N LEU A 194 -4.99 -5.24 -13.60
CA LEU A 194 -6.11 -4.48 -13.03
C LEU A 194 -7.30 -4.41 -13.99
N GLN A 195 -7.05 -4.23 -15.30
CA GLN A 195 -8.09 -4.17 -16.32
C GLN A 195 -8.76 -5.52 -16.61
N SER A 196 -8.06 -6.62 -16.32
CA SER A 196 -8.57 -7.98 -16.55
C SER A 196 -9.79 -8.34 -15.70
N ASN A 197 -10.04 -7.61 -14.60
CA ASN A 197 -11.08 -7.88 -13.60
C ASN A 197 -10.99 -9.28 -12.96
N ARG A 198 -9.79 -9.88 -12.92
CA ARG A 198 -9.55 -11.18 -12.27
C ARG A 198 -9.18 -11.07 -10.79
N HIS A 199 -8.91 -9.86 -10.32
CA HIS A 199 -8.39 -9.59 -8.97
C HIS A 199 -9.44 -8.93 -8.10
N HIS A 200 -9.46 -9.31 -6.83
CA HIS A 200 -10.34 -8.70 -5.82
C HIS A 200 -9.59 -7.62 -5.03
N ILE A 201 -8.27 -7.82 -4.85
CA ILE A 201 -7.40 -6.96 -4.07
C ILE A 201 -6.17 -6.63 -4.90
N ALA A 202 -5.71 -5.38 -4.83
CA ALA A 202 -4.46 -4.94 -5.45
C ALA A 202 -3.53 -4.31 -4.41
N TRP A 203 -2.32 -4.82 -4.29
CA TRP A 203 -1.22 -4.25 -3.53
C TRP A 203 -0.30 -3.52 -4.50
N ILE A 204 -0.26 -2.20 -4.43
CA ILE A 204 0.62 -1.37 -5.25
C ILE A 204 1.80 -0.92 -4.41
N ILE A 205 2.97 -1.48 -4.68
CA ILE A 205 4.21 -1.10 -4.03
C ILE A 205 4.90 -0.06 -4.92
N SER A 206 4.85 1.19 -4.46
CA SER A 206 5.19 2.38 -5.23
C SER A 206 6.67 2.42 -5.62
N THR A 207 6.95 2.92 -6.82
CA THR A 207 8.32 3.25 -7.27
C THR A 207 8.56 4.76 -7.33
N SER A 208 9.72 5.16 -7.86
CA SER A 208 10.23 6.53 -7.95
C SER A 208 9.79 7.33 -9.18
N ASN A 209 9.02 6.72 -10.06
CA ASN A 209 8.45 7.35 -11.24
C ASN A 209 7.10 6.71 -11.57
N ILE A 210 6.37 7.31 -12.50
CA ILE A 210 5.16 6.75 -13.12
C ILE A 210 5.40 6.81 -14.62
N GLU A 211 5.31 5.67 -15.28
CA GLU A 211 5.49 5.50 -16.71
C GLU A 211 4.16 5.61 -17.47
N VAL A 212 3.04 5.22 -16.83
CA VAL A 212 1.74 5.11 -17.50
C VAL A 212 0.80 6.24 -17.06
N THR A 213 0.39 7.06 -18.02
CA THR A 213 -0.41 8.28 -17.75
C THR A 213 -1.85 8.02 -17.31
N ASN A 214 -2.38 6.81 -17.50
CA ASN A 214 -3.76 6.46 -17.11
C ASN A 214 -3.85 5.68 -15.78
N PHE A 215 -2.76 5.60 -15.01
CA PHE A 215 -2.69 4.85 -13.75
C PHE A 215 -3.89 5.13 -12.82
N ASN A 216 -4.13 6.40 -12.49
CA ASN A 216 -5.24 6.83 -11.63
C ASN A 216 -6.63 6.42 -12.15
N SER A 217 -6.84 6.50 -13.47
CA SER A 217 -8.12 6.11 -14.07
C SER A 217 -8.37 4.61 -13.93
N VAL A 218 -7.32 3.80 -14.10
CA VAL A 218 -7.40 2.34 -13.97
C VAL A 218 -7.66 1.93 -12.52
N LEU A 219 -6.98 2.54 -11.54
CA LEU A 219 -7.23 2.27 -10.12
C LEU A 219 -8.65 2.66 -9.70
N ASN A 220 -9.12 3.84 -10.11
CA ASN A 220 -10.49 4.26 -9.81
C ASN A 220 -11.53 3.33 -10.45
N THR A 221 -11.26 2.84 -11.66
CA THR A 221 -12.13 1.86 -12.33
C THR A 221 -12.14 0.52 -11.58
N PHE A 222 -10.97 0.03 -11.16
CA PHE A 222 -10.85 -1.20 -10.38
C PHE A 222 -11.61 -1.10 -9.05
N GLN A 223 -11.42 0.01 -8.31
CA GLN A 223 -12.15 0.24 -7.06
C GLN A 223 -13.66 0.43 -7.27
N GLY A 224 -14.06 1.14 -8.33
CA GLY A 224 -15.47 1.34 -8.67
C GLY A 224 -16.23 0.06 -9.00
N LYS A 225 -15.51 -1.04 -9.28
CA LYS A 225 -16.07 -2.39 -9.46
C LYS A 225 -16.07 -3.23 -8.18
N GLY A 226 -15.73 -2.63 -7.03
CA GLY A 226 -15.65 -3.30 -5.73
C GLY A 226 -14.26 -3.84 -5.37
N GLY A 227 -13.22 -3.55 -6.17
CA GLY A 227 -11.85 -3.95 -5.87
C GLY A 227 -11.25 -3.17 -4.69
N ALA A 228 -10.48 -3.84 -3.85
CA ALA A 228 -9.76 -3.21 -2.73
C ALA A 228 -8.33 -2.83 -3.14
N ILE A 229 -7.87 -1.64 -2.76
CA ILE A 229 -6.52 -1.15 -3.08
C ILE A 229 -5.74 -0.92 -1.79
N PHE A 230 -4.56 -1.53 -1.69
CA PHE A 230 -3.56 -1.26 -0.68
C PHE A 230 -2.37 -0.55 -1.36
N LEU A 231 -2.03 0.63 -0.88
CA LEU A 231 -0.90 1.41 -1.37
C LEU A 231 0.24 1.29 -0.37
N PHE A 232 1.36 0.76 -0.84
CA PHE A 232 2.61 0.75 -0.09
C PHE A 232 3.48 1.87 -0.66
N ALA A 233 3.73 2.87 0.18
CA ALA A 233 4.65 3.96 -0.08
C ALA A 233 5.84 3.76 0.85
N ASP A 234 7.02 3.53 0.28
CA ASP A 234 8.25 3.44 1.06
C ASP A 234 8.81 4.86 1.26
N ASN A 235 10.07 5.00 1.61
CA ASN A 235 10.73 6.29 1.68
C ASN A 235 10.94 6.95 0.31
N VAL A 236 11.14 8.26 0.29
CA VAL A 236 11.51 8.99 -0.94
C VAL A 236 12.75 8.35 -1.57
N PRO A 237 12.74 8.04 -2.89
CA PRO A 237 11.75 8.48 -3.88
C PRO A 237 10.57 7.52 -4.15
N TYR A 238 10.45 6.37 -3.48
CA TYR A 238 9.50 5.29 -3.77
C TYR A 238 8.06 5.55 -3.28
N ILE A 239 7.52 6.72 -3.61
CA ILE A 239 6.20 7.19 -3.17
C ILE A 239 5.31 7.65 -4.33
N CYS A 240 5.79 7.61 -5.57
CA CYS A 240 5.14 8.31 -6.69
C CYS A 240 3.72 7.81 -6.97
N HIS A 241 3.50 6.49 -6.98
CA HIS A 241 2.18 5.90 -7.25
C HIS A 241 1.18 6.20 -6.13
N ALA A 242 1.61 6.05 -4.87
CA ALA A 242 0.79 6.41 -3.73
C ALA A 242 0.43 7.91 -3.74
N ASN A 243 1.39 8.79 -4.01
CA ASN A 243 1.13 10.22 -4.12
C ASN A 243 0.18 10.59 -5.25
N GLU A 244 0.36 10.00 -6.43
CA GLU A 244 -0.50 10.24 -7.58
C GLU A 244 -1.95 9.88 -7.26
N TYR A 245 -2.18 8.76 -6.59
CA TYR A 245 -3.52 8.32 -6.20
C TYR A 245 -4.10 9.09 -5.01
N LEU A 246 -3.35 9.23 -3.92
CA LEU A 246 -3.80 9.90 -2.70
C LEU A 246 -4.08 11.38 -2.94
N LYS A 247 -3.28 12.05 -3.76
CA LYS A 247 -3.49 13.45 -4.11
C LYS A 247 -4.77 13.61 -4.93
N ALA A 248 -4.98 12.75 -5.94
CA ALA A 248 -6.17 12.81 -6.78
C ALA A 248 -7.45 12.48 -6.00
N LYS A 249 -7.39 11.54 -5.05
CA LYS A 249 -8.57 11.05 -4.34
C LYS A 249 -8.89 11.80 -3.05
N PHE A 250 -7.88 12.25 -2.32
CA PHE A 250 -8.02 12.81 -0.97
C PHE A 250 -7.32 14.15 -0.78
N GLY A 251 -6.61 14.67 -1.80
CA GLY A 251 -5.80 15.89 -1.65
C GLY A 251 -4.57 15.72 -0.74
N ILE A 252 -4.21 14.47 -0.41
CA ILE A 252 -3.11 14.15 0.50
C ILE A 252 -1.83 13.89 -0.31
N THR A 253 -0.71 14.42 0.17
CA THR A 253 0.62 14.12 -0.36
C THR A 253 1.50 13.54 0.73
N LEU A 254 2.17 12.43 0.43
CA LEU A 254 3.26 11.86 1.21
C LEU A 254 4.57 12.57 0.88
N THR A 255 5.36 12.86 1.91
CA THR A 255 6.66 13.53 1.82
C THR A 255 7.61 13.00 2.89
N GLY A 256 8.89 13.40 2.81
CA GLY A 256 9.85 13.16 3.89
C GLY A 256 10.48 11.77 3.89
N ASP A 257 11.43 11.62 4.81
CA ASP A 257 12.24 10.43 5.05
C ASP A 257 12.50 10.38 6.57
N TYR A 258 11.40 10.29 7.34
CA TYR A 258 11.48 10.37 8.79
C TYR A 258 12.17 9.12 9.31
N VAL A 259 13.26 9.30 10.05
CA VAL A 259 13.95 8.17 10.69
C VAL A 259 13.00 7.55 11.71
N GLY A 260 12.56 6.33 11.40
CA GLY A 260 11.83 5.45 12.30
C GLY A 260 12.80 4.73 13.22
N SER A 261 12.96 3.43 13.02
CA SER A 261 13.81 2.53 13.81
C SER A 261 13.35 2.35 15.26
N LYS A 262 12.05 2.47 15.50
CA LYS A 262 11.43 2.19 16.79
C LYS A 262 10.48 1.01 16.67
N THR A 263 10.21 0.41 17.81
CA THR A 263 9.17 -0.60 17.96
C THR A 263 7.97 0.06 18.62
N LEU A 264 6.83 0.02 17.95
CA LEU A 264 5.54 0.33 18.54
C LEU A 264 5.08 -0.88 19.35
N THR A 265 4.59 -0.67 20.57
CA THR A 265 4.01 -1.72 21.40
C THR A 265 2.49 -1.61 21.42
N PHE A 266 1.78 -2.73 21.45
CA PHE A 266 0.35 -2.73 21.66
C PHE A 266 0.01 -2.09 23.01
N LYS A 267 -0.99 -1.20 23.00
CA LYS A 267 -1.63 -0.70 24.20
C LYS A 267 -3.11 -0.49 23.93
N GLU A 268 -3.95 -0.94 24.86
CA GLU A 268 -5.37 -0.64 24.80
C GLU A 268 -5.60 0.89 24.75
N ASN A 269 -6.33 1.36 23.75
CA ASN A 269 -6.51 2.78 23.43
C ASN A 269 -5.22 3.56 23.11
N GLY A 270 -4.19 2.86 22.60
CA GLY A 270 -2.88 3.44 22.27
C GLY A 270 -2.81 4.30 21.02
N GLN A 271 -3.87 4.39 20.21
CA GLN A 271 -3.85 5.04 18.88
C GLN A 271 -3.43 6.51 18.88
N ASN A 272 -3.58 7.21 20.01
CA ASN A 272 -3.22 8.62 20.16
C ASN A 272 -1.95 8.84 20.99
N GLN A 273 -1.18 7.78 21.24
CA GLN A 273 0.02 7.83 22.06
C GLN A 273 1.25 7.39 21.27
N ALA A 274 2.26 8.26 21.20
CA ALA A 274 3.55 7.94 20.57
C ALA A 274 4.17 6.67 21.17
N GLY A 275 4.69 5.79 20.31
CA GLY A 275 5.27 4.50 20.71
C GLY A 275 4.25 3.37 20.86
N PHE A 276 2.96 3.61 20.62
CA PHE A 276 1.93 2.59 20.75
C PHE A 276 1.01 2.51 19.53
N PHE A 277 0.42 1.34 19.34
CA PHE A 277 -0.75 1.16 18.49
C PHE A 277 -1.93 0.62 19.31
N GLY A 278 -3.14 0.97 18.89
CA GLY A 278 -4.39 0.56 19.54
C GLY A 278 -4.90 -0.80 19.06
N GLN A 279 -6.03 -1.24 19.59
CA GLN A 279 -6.67 -2.48 19.15
C GLN A 279 -7.25 -2.31 17.74
N HIS A 280 -6.87 -3.18 16.82
CA HIS A 280 -7.42 -3.23 15.48
C HIS A 280 -7.30 -4.64 14.89
N TYR A 281 -8.23 -5.03 14.00
CA TYR A 281 -8.21 -6.36 13.36
C TYR A 281 -6.91 -6.62 12.59
N ILE A 282 -6.38 -5.61 11.89
CA ILE A 282 -5.11 -5.75 11.15
C ILE A 282 -3.90 -6.02 12.06
N PHE A 283 -4.01 -5.74 13.36
CA PHE A 283 -2.95 -5.97 14.35
C PHE A 283 -3.19 -7.25 15.17
N THR A 284 -4.11 -8.12 14.74
CA THR A 284 -4.31 -9.43 15.37
C THR A 284 -2.99 -10.18 15.46
N GLY A 285 -2.66 -10.68 16.65
CA GLY A 285 -1.40 -11.41 16.86
C GLY A 285 -0.14 -10.56 16.79
N ILE A 286 -0.25 -9.23 16.60
CA ILE A 286 0.88 -8.32 16.63
C ILE A 286 0.88 -7.61 17.98
N LYS A 287 1.92 -7.85 18.77
CA LYS A 287 2.17 -7.16 20.04
C LYS A 287 3.23 -6.07 19.91
N ASN A 288 4.21 -6.30 19.05
CA ASN A 288 5.30 -5.37 18.77
C ASN A 288 5.46 -5.22 17.25
N LEU A 289 5.34 -3.98 16.78
CA LEU A 289 5.41 -3.62 15.37
C LEU A 289 6.62 -2.71 15.14
N PHE A 290 7.53 -3.12 14.26
CA PHE A 290 8.65 -2.26 13.89
C PHE A 290 8.19 -1.19 12.91
N GLU A 291 8.52 0.08 13.18
CA GLU A 291 8.16 1.24 12.34
C GLU A 291 8.85 1.22 10.96
N GLY A 292 9.81 0.32 10.73
CA GLY A 292 10.71 0.41 9.59
C GLY A 292 11.85 1.39 9.87
N ASN A 293 12.83 1.43 8.97
CA ASN A 293 13.98 2.32 9.18
C ASN A 293 13.61 3.78 8.93
N ASN A 294 12.86 4.02 7.85
CA ASN A 294 12.41 5.33 7.43
C ASN A 294 10.93 5.29 7.08
N LEU A 295 10.21 6.39 7.34
CA LEU A 295 8.78 6.52 7.13
C LEU A 295 8.44 7.77 6.30
N PRO A 296 7.51 7.67 5.33
CA PRO A 296 6.90 8.85 4.74
C PRO A 296 5.94 9.51 5.75
N SER A 297 5.85 10.83 5.67
CA SER A 297 4.89 11.66 6.41
C SER A 297 3.81 12.20 5.49
N CYS A 298 2.58 12.19 5.97
CA CYS A 298 1.44 12.74 5.27
C CYS A 298 1.33 14.24 5.51
N ILE A 299 1.17 15.01 4.44
CA ILE A 299 0.74 16.40 4.48
C ILE A 299 -0.65 16.44 3.84
N SER A 300 -1.66 16.83 4.61
CA SER A 300 -2.93 17.25 4.03
C SER A 300 -2.70 18.63 3.41
N ASN A 301 -2.88 18.71 2.09
CA ASN A 301 -3.08 20.02 1.49
C ASN A 301 -4.50 20.40 1.90
N GLY A 302 -4.64 21.07 3.03
CA GLY A 302 -5.95 21.55 3.45
C GLY A 302 -6.58 22.25 2.26
N ASN A 303 -7.72 21.76 1.79
CA ASN A 303 -8.61 22.63 1.03
C ASN A 303 -9.18 23.58 2.08
N PRO A 304 -8.82 24.88 2.09
CA PRO A 304 -9.72 25.84 2.70
C PRO A 304 -11.03 25.74 1.91
N SER A 305 -12.15 25.57 2.62
CA SER A 305 -13.54 25.50 2.14
C SER A 305 -13.98 24.26 1.36
N GLU A 306 -14.80 23.43 2.01
CA GLU A 306 -16.26 23.37 1.76
C GLU A 306 -17.00 23.49 3.10
#